data_AF-A0A6G1LP98-F1
#
_entry.id   AF-A0A6G1LP98-F1
#
_cell.length_a   1.000
_cell.length_b   1.000
_cell.length_c   1.000
_cell.angle_alpha   90.00
_cell.angle_beta   90.00
_cell.angle_gamma   90.00
#
_symmetry.space_group_name_H-M   'P 1'
#
loop_
_entity.id
_entity.type
_entity.pdbx_description
1 polymer ?
#
loop_
_entity_poly.entity_id
_entity_poly.type
_entity_poly.pdbx_seq_one_letter_code
_entity_poly.pdbx_strand_id
1 'polypeptide(L)'
;MATTTLGFINNVRNIDAKVLSWMLRPSLWSRSKIRVDLIDSPDLLTPPTSTMTARPDINHPSLPDRFATFQDFWDLHQPTARQLAAIGHVYDRPPLEAIEEGSRCAVCSHFVKREDSIRALEGSLHDHRSGGYSQNFDGFNFHSPGCTMLQTRLPLEPQSIFPGLSGGFKMHDLRRHWEKKSQPPRPTEPAPQRSQTSSLFSLPTELRLEIYARVLPTLDQTTDIVPLNQDSARITTKVGHEKTGPRDLTKCNVLRTCKAVHNEALDLLYHNITYRFASTKTLYLFLRHIGSHGRQLLKSIDVLCGSREDAITFSLLTTCETLRRIRIRLPRPMILWPGAPIWSVDGMGALLMLSGLEEVSFGNCGPKFKTCMDEDKSDAAVLRRELTRPKDEPSRVTWVNNQLNV
;
A
#
# COMPACT_ATOMS: atom_id res chain seq x y z
N MET A 1 51.32 -24.43 40.63
CA MET A 1 50.43 -23.31 40.99
C MET A 1 50.81 -22.12 40.13
N ALA A 2 50.01 -21.84 39.10
CA ALA A 2 50.13 -20.63 38.29
C ALA A 2 48.73 -20.32 37.75
N THR A 3 48.21 -19.18 38.16
CA THR A 3 46.95 -18.55 37.71
C THR A 3 47.06 -18.13 36.26
N THR A 4 46.04 -18.43 35.45
CA THR A 4 45.82 -17.73 34.18
C THR A 4 44.33 -17.47 34.02
N THR A 5 43.97 -16.23 34.34
CA THR A 5 42.70 -15.58 34.06
C THR A 5 42.64 -15.30 32.56
N LEU A 6 41.57 -15.73 31.88
CA LEU A 6 41.21 -15.22 30.55
C LEU A 6 39.74 -14.80 30.59
N GLY A 7 39.55 -13.50 30.80
CA GLY A 7 38.30 -12.83 30.49
C GLY A 7 38.13 -12.76 28.98
N PHE A 8 36.94 -13.11 28.50
CA PHE A 8 36.48 -12.70 27.18
C PHE A 8 35.45 -11.59 27.33
N ILE A 9 35.76 -10.53 26.58
CA ILE A 9 35.26 -9.17 26.69
C ILE A 9 33.83 -9.06 26.15
N ASN A 10 33.00 -8.35 26.92
CA ASN A 10 31.81 -7.65 26.48
C ASN A 10 32.10 -6.81 25.23
N ASN A 11 31.55 -7.19 24.08
CA ASN A 11 31.39 -6.31 22.93
C ASN A 11 30.38 -6.86 21.93
N VAL A 12 29.11 -6.96 22.35
CA VAL A 12 28.00 -7.02 21.38
C VAL A 12 27.49 -5.59 21.22
N ARG A 13 28.16 -4.86 20.33
CA ARG A 13 27.66 -3.56 19.87
C ARG A 13 26.34 -3.78 19.14
N ASN A 14 25.33 -3.00 19.55
CA ASN A 14 24.07 -2.78 18.83
C ASN A 14 24.33 -2.60 17.33
N ILE A 15 23.80 -3.50 16.51
CA ILE A 15 23.82 -3.39 15.05
C ILE A 15 22.46 -3.87 14.52
N ASP A 16 21.53 -2.92 14.47
CA ASP A 16 20.15 -3.12 14.03
C ASP A 16 20.04 -3.28 12.51
N ALA A 17 19.16 -4.21 12.14
CA ALA A 17 19.03 -4.77 10.82
C ALA A 17 17.67 -4.41 10.18
N LYS A 18 17.68 -4.42 8.85
CA LYS A 18 16.65 -3.88 7.94
C LYS A 18 15.51 -4.88 7.68
N VAL A 19 14.28 -4.65 8.13
CA VAL A 19 13.15 -5.50 7.67
C VAL A 19 12.59 -5.14 6.30
N LEU A 20 12.88 -3.99 5.70
CA LEU A 20 12.34 -3.70 4.35
C LEU A 20 13.39 -3.17 3.36
N SER A 21 14.57 -3.77 3.35
CA SER A 21 15.60 -3.55 2.32
C SER A 21 15.40 -4.43 1.07
N TRP A 22 14.15 -4.76 0.72
CA TRP A 22 13.79 -5.44 -0.53
C TRP A 22 13.93 -4.54 -1.77
N MET A 23 14.66 -3.45 -1.63
CA MET A 23 14.74 -2.38 -2.61
C MET A 23 16.18 -1.88 -2.79
N LEU A 24 16.83 -2.44 -3.82
CA LEU A 24 18.12 -2.09 -4.46
C LEU A 24 19.42 -2.76 -3.96
N ARG A 25 20.15 -3.31 -4.95
CA ARG A 25 21.61 -3.51 -4.95
C ARG A 25 22.32 -2.18 -4.64
N PRO A 26 23.52 -2.18 -4.04
CA PRO A 26 24.32 -0.97 -3.89
C PRO A 26 24.96 -0.59 -5.23
N SER A 27 24.72 0.61 -5.74
CA SER A 27 25.69 1.32 -6.56
C SER A 27 26.48 2.24 -5.62
N LEU A 28 27.80 2.06 -5.60
CA LEU A 28 28.74 3.06 -5.11
C LEU A 28 28.43 4.39 -5.82
N TRP A 29 28.65 5.53 -5.16
CA TRP A 29 29.44 6.66 -5.69
C TRP A 29 29.39 7.86 -4.72
N SER A 30 30.48 8.62 -4.80
CA SER A 30 30.94 9.67 -3.91
C SER A 30 30.14 10.97 -4.04
N ARG A 31 30.18 11.78 -2.97
CA ARG A 31 29.51 13.09 -2.86
C ARG A 31 30.24 14.14 -3.72
N SER A 32 29.48 14.88 -4.52
CA SER A 32 29.85 16.22 -4.99
C SER A 32 28.76 17.19 -4.55
N LYS A 33 29.15 18.21 -3.77
CA LYS A 33 28.29 19.34 -3.40
C LYS A 33 28.00 20.15 -4.66
N ILE A 34 26.72 20.27 -5.02
CA ILE A 34 26.27 21.29 -5.97
C ILE A 34 25.47 22.31 -5.17
N ARG A 35 26.01 23.53 -5.14
CA ARG A 35 25.38 24.73 -4.63
C ARG A 35 24.46 25.24 -5.74
N VAL A 36 23.18 25.41 -5.46
CA VAL A 36 22.24 26.07 -6.37
C VAL A 36 21.86 27.37 -5.70
N ASP A 37 22.29 28.46 -6.31
CA ASP A 37 21.97 29.81 -5.87
C ASP A 37 20.49 30.12 -6.17
N LEU A 38 19.81 30.74 -5.20
CA LEU A 38 18.48 31.29 -5.35
C LEU A 38 18.51 32.43 -6.36
N ILE A 39 17.62 32.39 -7.35
CA ILE A 39 17.24 33.58 -8.11
C ILE A 39 15.81 33.92 -7.72
N ASP A 40 15.69 35.04 -7.01
CA ASP A 40 14.43 35.74 -6.75
C ASP A 40 13.91 36.36 -8.06
N SER A 41 12.62 36.17 -8.34
CA SER A 41 11.83 37.18 -9.05
C SER A 41 10.35 37.06 -8.68
N PRO A 42 9.72 38.15 -8.24
CA PRO A 42 8.30 38.23 -7.97
C PRO A 42 7.54 38.55 -9.26
N ASP A 43 6.34 38.00 -9.43
CA ASP A 43 5.13 38.78 -9.71
C ASP A 43 3.91 37.90 -10.00
N LEU A 44 2.91 38.08 -9.13
CA LEU A 44 1.49 38.31 -9.44
C LEU A 44 0.91 37.67 -10.70
N LEU A 45 0.17 36.58 -10.54
CA LEU A 45 -1.11 36.38 -11.26
C LEU A 45 -2.12 35.68 -10.34
N THR A 46 -3.22 36.38 -10.10
CA THR A 46 -4.44 35.95 -9.40
C THR A 46 -5.08 34.75 -10.10
N PRO A 47 -5.66 33.78 -9.36
CA PRO A 47 -6.45 32.73 -9.99
C PRO A 47 -7.82 33.29 -10.42
N PRO A 48 -8.35 32.90 -11.59
CA PRO A 48 -9.66 33.36 -12.02
C PRO A 48 -10.75 32.67 -11.20
N THR A 49 -11.65 33.49 -10.67
CA THR A 49 -12.95 33.11 -10.11
C THR A 49 -13.81 32.53 -11.22
N SER A 50 -13.75 31.22 -11.41
CA SER A 50 -14.76 30.49 -12.19
C SER A 50 -15.90 30.11 -11.26
N THR A 51 -17.00 30.83 -11.38
CA THR A 51 -18.32 30.44 -10.88
C THR A 51 -18.72 29.13 -11.57
N MET A 52 -18.39 27.99 -10.96
CA MET A 52 -18.96 26.71 -11.33
C MET A 52 -20.45 26.74 -10.95
N THR A 53 -21.28 26.95 -11.96
CA THR A 53 -22.70 26.62 -11.92
C THR A 53 -22.85 25.15 -11.54
N ALA A 54 -23.64 24.89 -10.51
CA ALA A 54 -23.96 23.55 -10.02
C ALA A 54 -24.47 22.69 -11.19
N ARG A 55 -23.73 21.63 -11.53
CA ARG A 55 -24.21 20.58 -12.43
C ARG A 55 -25.34 19.83 -11.72
N PRO A 56 -26.34 19.33 -12.48
CA PRO A 56 -27.48 18.62 -11.91
C PRO A 56 -27.03 17.42 -11.08
N ASP A 57 -27.75 17.17 -9.98
CA ASP A 57 -27.57 16.06 -9.05
C ASP A 57 -27.57 14.72 -9.80
N ILE A 58 -26.40 14.29 -10.27
CA ILE A 58 -26.16 12.88 -10.57
C ILE A 58 -26.00 12.24 -9.20
N ASN A 59 -27.06 11.58 -8.73
CA ASN A 59 -27.00 10.71 -7.55
C ASN A 59 -25.97 9.62 -7.81
N HIS A 60 -24.72 9.88 -7.41
CA HIS A 60 -23.67 8.90 -7.50
C HIS A 60 -23.99 7.77 -6.50
N PRO A 61 -24.02 6.50 -6.96
CA PRO A 61 -24.30 5.38 -6.06
C PRO A 61 -23.26 5.36 -4.94
N SER A 62 -23.69 5.07 -3.71
CA SER A 62 -22.80 5.02 -2.57
C SER A 62 -21.78 3.89 -2.71
N LEU A 63 -20.67 3.92 -1.96
CA LEU A 63 -19.68 2.84 -2.00
C LEU A 63 -20.30 1.44 -1.75
N PRO A 64 -21.17 1.25 -0.73
CA PRO A 64 -21.91 0.00 -0.55
C PRO A 64 -22.74 -0.41 -1.76
N ASP A 65 -23.49 0.51 -2.37
CA ASP A 65 -24.32 0.23 -3.54
C ASP A 65 -23.47 -0.21 -4.74
N ARG A 66 -22.33 0.47 -4.96
CA ARG A 66 -21.38 0.09 -6.00
C ARG A 66 -20.81 -1.28 -5.75
N PHE A 67 -20.42 -1.60 -4.52
CA PHE A 67 -19.88 -2.91 -4.18
C PHE A 67 -20.92 -4.03 -4.33
N ALA A 68 -22.19 -3.76 -4.01
CA ALA A 68 -23.28 -4.73 -4.18
C ALA A 68 -23.41 -5.23 -5.62
N THR A 69 -23.10 -4.40 -6.62
CA THR A 69 -23.13 -4.80 -8.03
C THR A 69 -22.17 -5.94 -8.38
N PHE A 70 -21.08 -6.10 -7.62
CA PHE A 70 -20.05 -7.14 -7.86
C PHE A 70 -20.35 -8.47 -7.17
N GLN A 71 -21.31 -8.52 -6.25
CA GLN A 71 -21.64 -9.71 -5.48
C GLN A 71 -22.10 -10.85 -6.41
N ASP A 72 -21.73 -12.08 -6.04
CA ASP A 72 -22.01 -13.35 -6.74
C ASP A 72 -21.20 -13.61 -8.02
N PHE A 73 -20.42 -12.64 -8.52
CA PHE A 73 -19.64 -12.83 -9.78
C PHE A 73 -18.15 -12.64 -9.61
N TRP A 74 -17.77 -11.75 -8.70
CA TRP A 74 -16.38 -11.46 -8.40
C TRP A 74 -15.92 -12.13 -7.11
N ASP A 75 -16.62 -13.15 -6.61
CA ASP A 75 -16.33 -13.77 -5.31
C ASP A 75 -14.90 -14.32 -5.21
N LEU A 76 -14.38 -14.90 -6.29
CA LEU A 76 -12.99 -15.36 -6.38
C LEU A 76 -11.95 -14.21 -6.32
N HIS A 77 -12.37 -12.99 -6.66
CA HIS A 77 -11.55 -11.78 -6.70
C HIS A 77 -12.20 -10.63 -5.92
N GLN A 78 -12.79 -10.96 -4.76
CA GLN A 78 -13.45 -10.00 -3.90
C GLN A 78 -12.55 -8.80 -3.53
N PRO A 79 -11.23 -8.97 -3.27
CA PRO A 79 -10.31 -7.86 -3.07
C PRO A 79 -10.28 -6.87 -4.24
N THR A 80 -10.27 -7.35 -5.49
CA THR A 80 -10.33 -6.51 -6.68
C THR A 80 -11.67 -5.79 -6.78
N ALA A 81 -12.79 -6.50 -6.58
CA ALA A 81 -14.13 -5.89 -6.62
C ALA A 81 -14.31 -4.76 -5.60
N ARG A 82 -13.83 -4.96 -4.36
CA ARG A 82 -13.84 -3.92 -3.31
C ARG A 82 -13.06 -2.68 -3.73
N GLN A 83 -11.87 -2.88 -4.32
CA GLN A 83 -11.04 -1.78 -4.81
C GLN A 83 -11.67 -1.07 -6.02
N LEU A 84 -12.30 -1.80 -6.95
CA LEU A 84 -13.03 -1.24 -8.08
C LEU A 84 -14.21 -0.37 -7.62
N ALA A 85 -15.02 -0.87 -6.68
CA ALA A 85 -16.10 -0.08 -6.07
C ALA A 85 -15.56 1.18 -5.37
N ALA A 86 -14.40 1.07 -4.70
CA ALA A 86 -13.73 2.18 -4.03
C ALA A 86 -13.31 3.31 -4.98
N ILE A 87 -12.93 2.97 -6.20
CA ILE A 87 -12.58 3.94 -7.24
C ILE A 87 -13.78 4.30 -8.14
N GLY A 88 -15.01 3.93 -7.77
CA GLY A 88 -16.21 4.37 -8.47
C GLY A 88 -16.69 3.48 -9.60
N HIS A 89 -16.20 2.25 -9.69
CA HIS A 89 -16.69 1.29 -10.66
C HIS A 89 -17.91 0.54 -10.15
N VAL A 90 -18.75 0.11 -11.09
CA VAL A 90 -19.89 -0.79 -10.92
C VAL A 90 -19.76 -1.95 -11.90
N TYR A 91 -20.43 -3.05 -11.59
CA TYR A 91 -20.62 -4.18 -12.46
C TYR A 91 -22.06 -4.21 -12.94
N ASP A 92 -22.30 -3.75 -14.17
CA ASP A 92 -23.64 -3.76 -14.75
C ASP A 92 -24.01 -5.20 -15.20
N ARG A 93 -25.22 -5.70 -14.83
CA ARG A 93 -25.85 -6.94 -15.36
C ARG A 93 -26.87 -6.52 -16.47
N PRO A 94 -27.41 -7.41 -17.35
CA PRO A 94 -27.00 -8.05 -18.64
C PRO A 94 -27.75 -7.48 -19.92
N PRO A 95 -27.63 -7.92 -21.22
CA PRO A 95 -27.03 -9.14 -21.83
C PRO A 95 -25.80 -8.93 -22.74
N LEU A 96 -25.26 -7.72 -22.89
CA LEU A 96 -24.15 -7.45 -23.82
C LEU A 96 -22.75 -7.70 -23.23
N GLU A 97 -22.62 -7.75 -21.90
CA GLU A 97 -21.32 -7.86 -21.20
C GLU A 97 -20.96 -9.29 -20.75
N ALA A 98 -21.77 -10.28 -21.14
CA ALA A 98 -21.46 -11.70 -20.98
C ALA A 98 -20.23 -12.16 -21.78
N ILE A 99 -19.63 -11.29 -22.60
CA ILE A 99 -18.52 -11.64 -23.50
C ILE A 99 -17.16 -11.16 -22.97
N GLU A 100 -17.11 -10.14 -22.08
CA GLU A 100 -15.82 -9.55 -21.66
C GLU A 100 -15.58 -9.48 -20.15
N GLU A 101 -16.56 -9.88 -19.32
CA GLU A 101 -16.49 -9.88 -17.85
C GLU A 101 -15.75 -8.64 -17.31
N GLY A 102 -16.37 -7.47 -17.18
CA GLY A 102 -15.65 -6.24 -16.80
C GLY A 102 -16.44 -5.31 -15.90
N SER A 103 -15.86 -4.16 -15.57
CA SER A 103 -16.49 -3.13 -14.76
C SER A 103 -16.50 -1.78 -15.49
N ARG A 104 -17.46 -0.91 -15.16
CA ARG A 104 -17.53 0.45 -15.70
C ARG A 104 -17.48 1.48 -14.60
N CYS A 105 -16.81 2.59 -14.83
CA CYS A 105 -16.94 3.75 -13.94
C CYS A 105 -18.37 4.30 -14.00
N ALA A 106 -19.03 4.43 -12.85
CA ALA A 106 -20.41 4.93 -12.75
C ALA A 106 -20.58 6.39 -13.21
N VAL A 107 -19.49 7.12 -13.44
CA VAL A 107 -19.51 8.53 -13.84
C VAL A 107 -19.07 8.73 -15.28
N CYS A 108 -17.90 8.22 -15.67
CA CYS A 108 -17.38 8.42 -17.02
C CYS A 108 -17.67 7.25 -17.98
N SER A 109 -18.35 6.20 -17.51
CA SER A 109 -18.67 4.99 -18.27
C SER A 109 -17.47 4.26 -18.88
N HIS A 110 -16.25 4.59 -18.45
CA HIS A 110 -15.02 3.93 -18.91
C HIS A 110 -15.04 2.46 -18.49
N PHE A 111 -14.95 1.56 -19.46
CA PHE A 111 -15.01 0.11 -19.26
C PHE A 111 -13.60 -0.46 -19.07
N VAL A 112 -13.47 -1.41 -18.15
CA VAL A 112 -12.23 -2.09 -17.82
C VAL A 112 -12.49 -3.59 -17.70
N LYS A 113 -11.74 -4.41 -18.43
CA LYS A 113 -11.84 -5.87 -18.40
C LYS A 113 -11.44 -6.43 -17.02
N ARG A 114 -12.02 -7.55 -16.62
CA ARG A 114 -11.73 -8.21 -15.33
C ARG A 114 -10.29 -8.62 -15.21
N GLU A 115 -9.74 -9.26 -16.25
CA GLU A 115 -8.35 -9.72 -16.23
C GLU A 115 -7.36 -8.57 -16.01
N ASP A 116 -7.58 -7.43 -16.68
CA ASP A 116 -6.74 -6.25 -16.53
C ASP A 116 -6.91 -5.61 -15.15
N SER A 117 -8.13 -5.59 -14.61
CA SER A 117 -8.42 -5.13 -13.24
C SER A 117 -7.70 -5.98 -12.20
N ILE A 118 -7.79 -7.32 -12.31
CA ILE A 118 -7.10 -8.27 -11.43
C ILE A 118 -5.59 -8.09 -11.55
N ARG A 119 -5.07 -8.00 -12.76
CA ARG A 119 -3.63 -7.75 -13.00
C ARG A 119 -3.17 -6.44 -12.34
N ALA A 120 -3.97 -5.39 -12.43
CA ALA A 120 -3.66 -4.08 -11.88
C ALA A 120 -3.73 -4.02 -10.34
N LEU A 121 -4.78 -4.62 -9.75
CA LEU A 121 -5.15 -4.46 -8.34
C LEU A 121 -4.75 -5.63 -7.44
N GLU A 122 -4.54 -6.82 -8.00
CA GLU A 122 -4.08 -8.02 -7.29
C GLU A 122 -2.69 -8.46 -7.74
N GLY A 123 -2.32 -8.23 -9.01
CA GLY A 123 -1.03 -8.64 -9.57
C GLY A 123 0.18 -8.17 -8.74
N SER A 124 1.22 -9.01 -8.67
CA SER A 124 2.45 -8.67 -7.95
C SER A 124 3.12 -7.47 -8.61
N LEU A 125 3.44 -6.44 -7.82
CA LEU A 125 4.22 -5.28 -8.27
C LEU A 125 5.60 -5.68 -8.86
N HIS A 126 6.04 -6.93 -8.63
CA HIS A 126 7.35 -7.46 -9.00
C HIS A 126 7.30 -8.62 -10.00
N ASP A 127 6.17 -8.92 -10.63
CA ASP A 127 6.13 -10.03 -11.60
C ASP A 127 6.92 -9.65 -12.88
N HIS A 128 8.22 -9.95 -12.84
CA HIS A 128 9.20 -9.61 -13.87
C HIS A 128 9.09 -10.46 -15.13
N ARG A 129 8.19 -11.44 -15.18
CA ARG A 129 7.97 -12.27 -16.37
C ARG A 129 7.32 -11.50 -17.52
N SER A 130 6.64 -10.39 -17.23
CA SER A 130 5.83 -9.65 -18.23
C SER A 130 6.45 -8.34 -18.74
N GLY A 131 7.65 -7.97 -18.29
CA GLY A 131 8.17 -6.62 -18.51
C GLY A 131 8.19 -5.82 -17.23
N GLY A 132 8.83 -4.66 -17.22
CA GLY A 132 8.91 -3.82 -16.00
C GLY A 132 7.52 -3.39 -15.50
N TYR A 133 7.44 -2.88 -14.27
CA TYR A 133 6.24 -2.21 -13.75
C TYR A 133 5.70 -1.14 -14.72
N SER A 134 6.57 -0.48 -15.47
CA SER A 134 6.20 0.48 -16.52
C SER A 134 5.54 -0.15 -17.76
N GLN A 135 5.82 -1.43 -18.07
CA GLN A 135 5.27 -2.10 -19.26
C GLN A 135 3.91 -2.76 -19.00
N ASN A 136 3.61 -3.14 -17.76
CA ASN A 136 2.33 -3.77 -17.41
C ASN A 136 1.18 -2.75 -17.28
N PHE A 137 1.49 -1.47 -17.16
CA PHE A 137 0.53 -0.38 -16.95
C PHE A 137 0.59 0.70 -18.03
N ASP A 138 1.38 0.51 -19.10
CA ASP A 138 1.46 1.50 -20.17
C ASP A 138 0.13 1.53 -20.94
N GLY A 139 -0.60 2.65 -20.83
CA GLY A 139 -1.90 2.84 -21.49
C GLY A 139 -3.13 2.28 -20.76
N PHE A 140 -2.99 1.76 -19.54
CA PHE A 140 -4.11 1.27 -18.75
C PHE A 140 -4.63 2.33 -17.78
N ASN A 141 -5.90 2.74 -17.94
CA ASN A 141 -6.55 3.70 -17.07
C ASN A 141 -7.88 3.14 -16.58
N PHE A 142 -8.23 3.40 -15.31
CA PHE A 142 -9.56 3.05 -14.79
C PHE A 142 -10.64 4.06 -15.22
N HIS A 143 -10.23 5.28 -15.56
CA HIS A 143 -11.15 6.36 -15.90
C HIS A 143 -10.70 7.12 -17.13
N SER A 144 -11.66 7.66 -17.86
CA SER A 144 -11.42 8.71 -18.84
C SER A 144 -10.80 9.96 -18.17
N PRO A 145 -9.88 10.68 -18.85
CA PRO A 145 -9.33 11.93 -18.35
C PRO A 145 -10.44 12.92 -17.95
N GLY A 146 -10.32 13.54 -16.77
CA GLY A 146 -11.30 14.52 -16.26
C GLY A 146 -12.52 13.92 -15.54
N CYS A 147 -12.58 12.60 -15.36
CA CYS A 147 -13.58 11.96 -14.51
C CYS A 147 -13.50 12.47 -13.06
N THR A 148 -14.64 12.78 -12.42
CA THR A 148 -14.66 13.17 -11.00
C THR A 148 -14.34 12.02 -10.05
N MET A 149 -14.54 10.78 -10.49
CA MET A 149 -14.11 9.56 -9.78
C MET A 149 -12.63 9.23 -9.97
N LEU A 150 -11.90 10.00 -10.79
CA LEU A 150 -10.44 9.98 -10.82
C LEU A 150 -9.90 10.63 -9.52
N GLN A 151 -10.21 10.00 -8.40
CA GLN A 151 -9.89 10.44 -7.05
C GLN A 151 -8.44 10.07 -6.74
N THR A 152 -8.06 8.85 -7.05
CA THR A 152 -6.70 8.35 -6.89
C THR A 152 -5.92 8.54 -8.17
N ARG A 153 -4.84 9.33 -8.11
CA ARG A 153 -3.64 9.00 -8.91
C ARG A 153 -3.08 7.75 -8.28
N LEU A 154 -3.69 6.62 -8.61
CA LEU A 154 -3.27 5.32 -8.11
C LEU A 154 -1.74 5.28 -8.24
N PRO A 155 -0.99 4.67 -7.31
CA PRO A 155 0.42 4.38 -7.57
C PRO A 155 0.66 3.52 -8.82
N LEU A 156 -0.42 3.16 -9.53
CA LEU A 156 -0.53 2.43 -10.78
C LEU A 156 -0.40 3.32 -12.04
N GLU A 157 -0.19 4.64 -11.92
CA GLU A 157 0.14 5.48 -13.08
C GLU A 157 1.63 5.85 -13.10
N PRO A 158 2.48 5.13 -13.89
CA PRO A 158 3.81 5.61 -14.26
C PRO A 158 3.78 6.97 -15.01
N GLN A 159 2.61 7.37 -15.52
CA GLN A 159 2.46 8.50 -16.45
C GLN A 159 2.08 9.84 -15.80
N SER A 160 1.85 9.91 -14.48
CA SER A 160 1.52 11.19 -13.82
C SER A 160 2.73 12.09 -13.54
N ILE A 161 3.92 11.73 -14.02
CA ILE A 161 5.02 12.67 -14.20
C ILE A 161 5.04 12.97 -15.70
N PHE A 162 4.75 14.22 -16.07
CA PHE A 162 4.93 14.72 -17.44
C PHE A 162 6.09 14.01 -18.16
N PRO A 163 5.90 13.51 -19.40
CA PRO A 163 7.00 13.00 -20.20
C PRO A 163 7.91 14.19 -20.56
N GLY A 164 8.83 14.55 -19.66
CA GLY A 164 9.66 15.74 -19.87
C GLY A 164 10.50 16.23 -18.70
N LEU A 165 10.02 16.19 -17.44
CA LEU A 165 10.56 17.10 -16.42
C LEU A 165 11.12 16.50 -15.12
N SER A 166 11.14 15.18 -14.93
CA SER A 166 11.76 14.60 -13.72
C SER A 166 12.90 13.63 -14.06
N GLY A 167 14.12 14.14 -13.94
CA GLY A 167 15.39 13.48 -14.31
C GLY A 167 15.85 12.31 -13.44
N GLY A 168 14.94 11.48 -12.92
CA GLY A 168 15.29 10.36 -12.03
C GLY A 168 15.22 8.95 -12.62
N PHE A 169 14.47 8.74 -13.71
CA PHE A 169 14.07 7.38 -14.13
C PHE A 169 14.69 6.87 -15.44
N LYS A 170 15.34 7.72 -16.25
CA LYS A 170 15.75 7.33 -17.61
C LYS A 170 16.92 6.34 -17.67
N MET A 171 17.91 6.43 -16.77
CA MET A 171 19.14 5.66 -16.94
C MET A 171 19.00 4.17 -16.58
N HIS A 172 18.18 3.86 -15.57
CA HIS A 172 17.94 2.47 -15.16
C HIS A 172 17.11 1.70 -16.19
N ASP A 173 16.11 2.36 -16.80
CA ASP A 173 15.25 1.75 -17.80
C ASP A 173 15.96 1.59 -19.14
N LEU A 174 16.78 2.58 -19.54
CA LEU A 174 17.70 2.43 -20.66
C LEU A 174 18.65 1.26 -20.41
N ARG A 175 19.35 1.22 -19.27
CA ARG A 175 20.28 0.12 -18.96
C ARG A 175 19.61 -1.25 -18.99
N ARG A 176 18.41 -1.39 -18.42
CA ARG A 176 17.63 -2.64 -18.51
C ARG A 176 17.27 -3.00 -19.94
N HIS A 177 16.87 -2.02 -20.76
CA HIS A 177 16.58 -2.24 -22.17
C HIS A 177 17.80 -2.77 -22.92
N TRP A 178 18.98 -2.20 -22.65
CA TRP A 178 20.26 -2.67 -23.21
C TRP A 178 20.67 -4.06 -22.68
N GLU A 179 20.57 -4.30 -21.37
CA GLU A 179 20.87 -5.60 -20.75
C GLU A 179 19.95 -6.72 -21.27
N LYS A 180 18.67 -6.41 -21.53
CA LYS A 180 17.68 -7.34 -22.08
C LYS A 180 17.94 -7.63 -23.57
N LYS A 181 18.38 -6.64 -24.36
CA LYS A 181 18.81 -6.83 -25.75
C LYS A 181 20.08 -7.65 -25.88
N SER A 182 20.96 -7.62 -24.87
CA SER A 182 22.22 -8.38 -24.88
C SER A 182 22.09 -9.82 -24.36
N GLN A 183 20.92 -10.24 -23.86
CA GLN A 183 20.74 -11.61 -23.37
C GLN A 183 20.26 -12.53 -24.49
N PRO A 184 20.88 -13.71 -24.69
CA PRO A 184 20.37 -14.70 -25.62
C PRO A 184 18.96 -15.16 -25.18
N PRO A 185 18.09 -15.54 -26.13
CA PRO A 185 16.75 -16.03 -25.82
C PRO A 185 16.87 -17.22 -24.85
N ARG A 186 16.21 -17.10 -23.69
CA ARG A 186 16.16 -18.20 -22.72
C ARG A 186 15.44 -19.39 -23.36
N PRO A 187 16.01 -20.60 -23.30
CA PRO A 187 15.31 -21.81 -23.74
C PRO A 187 13.96 -21.91 -23.03
N THR A 188 12.90 -22.11 -23.81
CA THR A 188 11.50 -22.20 -23.36
C THR A 188 11.15 -23.59 -22.83
N GLU A 189 12.15 -24.32 -22.32
CA GLU A 189 11.91 -25.61 -21.70
C GLU A 189 11.67 -25.41 -20.19
N PRO A 190 10.61 -26.00 -19.61
CA PRO A 190 10.47 -26.03 -18.17
C PRO A 190 11.67 -26.78 -17.60
N ALA A 191 12.60 -26.04 -16.99
CA ALA A 191 13.71 -26.64 -16.29
C ALA A 191 13.16 -27.71 -15.33
N PRO A 192 13.69 -28.95 -15.36
CA PRO A 192 13.22 -30.01 -14.47
C PRO A 192 13.26 -29.48 -13.04
N GLN A 193 12.15 -29.62 -12.32
CA GLN A 193 12.03 -29.23 -10.92
C GLN A 193 13.09 -30.01 -10.13
N ARG A 194 14.28 -29.42 -9.97
CA ARG A 194 15.29 -29.93 -9.07
C ARG A 194 14.67 -29.87 -7.69
N SER A 195 14.36 -31.03 -7.11
CA SER A 195 14.03 -31.18 -5.70
C SER A 195 15.03 -30.36 -4.88
N GLN A 196 14.55 -29.39 -4.11
CA GLN A 196 15.43 -28.55 -3.31
C GLN A 196 16.10 -29.40 -2.22
N THR A 197 17.36 -29.77 -2.42
CA THR A 197 18.15 -30.57 -1.48
C THR A 197 19.01 -29.68 -0.56
N SER A 198 18.40 -28.72 0.13
CA SER A 198 19.12 -27.99 1.19
C SER A 198 19.03 -28.77 2.49
N SER A 199 20.18 -29.00 3.15
CA SER A 199 20.25 -29.58 4.50
C SER A 199 19.57 -28.71 5.56
N LEU A 200 19.21 -27.45 5.25
CA LEU A 200 18.36 -26.66 6.12
C LEU A 200 17.03 -27.38 6.37
N PHE A 201 16.44 -28.00 5.34
CA PHE A 201 15.14 -28.67 5.42
C PHE A 201 15.19 -30.06 6.05
N SER A 202 16.37 -30.60 6.35
CA SER A 202 16.47 -31.80 7.21
C SER A 202 16.35 -31.46 8.70
N LEU A 203 16.38 -30.18 9.08
CA LEU A 203 16.14 -29.75 10.44
C LEU A 203 14.63 -29.68 10.75
N PRO A 204 14.19 -30.03 11.96
CA PRO A 204 12.84 -29.76 12.44
C PRO A 204 12.45 -28.29 12.28
N THR A 205 11.16 -28.03 12.02
CA THR A 205 10.65 -26.68 11.75
C THR A 205 10.95 -25.72 12.89
N GLU A 206 10.91 -26.17 14.13
CA GLU A 206 11.20 -25.39 15.34
C GLU A 206 12.61 -24.80 15.28
N LEU A 207 13.61 -25.62 14.94
CA LEU A 207 14.99 -25.17 14.80
C LEU A 207 15.17 -24.22 13.61
N ARG A 208 14.42 -24.43 12.52
CA ARG A 208 14.46 -23.54 11.35
C ARG A 208 13.87 -22.17 11.71
N LEU A 209 12.77 -22.12 12.45
CA LEU A 209 12.18 -20.88 12.96
C LEU A 209 13.14 -20.15 13.92
N GLU A 210 13.85 -20.87 14.80
CA GLU A 210 14.88 -20.26 15.65
C GLU A 210 16.05 -19.67 14.83
N ILE A 211 16.49 -20.35 13.78
CA ILE A 211 17.50 -19.84 12.85
C ILE A 211 16.98 -18.56 12.17
N TYR A 212 15.74 -18.59 11.66
CA TYR A 212 15.14 -17.42 11.05
C TYR A 212 15.04 -16.27 12.05
N ALA A 213 14.59 -16.50 13.28
CA ALA A 213 14.49 -15.46 14.31
C ALA A 213 15.85 -14.78 14.62
N ARG A 214 16.96 -15.51 14.51
CA ARG A 214 18.32 -14.96 14.74
C ARG A 214 18.91 -14.24 13.53
N VAL A 215 18.50 -14.61 12.33
CA VAL A 215 19.05 -14.05 11.08
C VAL A 215 18.17 -12.92 10.53
N LEU A 216 16.86 -13.02 10.74
CA LEU A 216 15.91 -11.99 10.40
C LEU A 216 16.18 -10.74 11.25
N PRO A 217 15.84 -9.57 10.70
CA PRO A 217 16.02 -8.32 11.41
C PRO A 217 14.94 -8.15 12.48
N THR A 218 15.36 -7.78 13.68
CA THR A 218 14.43 -7.41 14.76
C THR A 218 13.74 -6.10 14.40
N LEU A 219 12.42 -6.10 14.42
CA LEU A 219 11.62 -4.89 14.29
C LEU A 219 11.30 -4.30 15.65
N ASP A 220 11.26 -2.97 15.68
CA ASP A 220 10.67 -2.24 16.78
C ASP A 220 9.18 -2.60 16.90
N GLN A 221 8.68 -2.61 18.14
CA GLN A 221 7.27 -2.84 18.43
C GLN A 221 6.34 -1.93 17.60
N THR A 222 6.79 -0.70 17.33
CA THR A 222 6.18 0.18 16.33
C THR A 222 7.19 0.46 15.22
N THR A 223 6.92 -0.03 14.02
CA THR A 223 7.81 0.11 12.87
C THR A 223 7.28 1.13 11.88
N ASP A 224 8.05 2.21 11.68
CA ASP A 224 7.74 3.24 10.68
C ASP A 224 8.01 2.75 9.26
N ILE A 225 6.99 2.86 8.39
CA ILE A 225 7.10 2.61 6.95
C ILE A 225 7.13 3.93 6.18
N VAL A 226 8.16 4.10 5.36
CA VAL A 226 8.42 5.33 4.60
C VAL A 226 8.64 5.00 3.11
N PRO A 227 8.27 5.91 2.20
CA PRO A 227 8.64 5.77 0.80
C PRO A 227 10.16 5.89 0.62
N LEU A 228 10.73 5.11 -0.30
CA LEU A 228 12.18 5.13 -0.57
C LEU A 228 12.61 6.44 -1.24
N ASN A 229 11.77 6.95 -2.15
CA ASN A 229 11.85 8.30 -2.71
C ASN A 229 10.42 8.87 -2.71
N GLN A 230 10.28 10.20 -2.61
CA GLN A 230 8.96 10.86 -2.48
C GLN A 230 7.95 10.44 -3.57
N ASP A 231 8.42 10.20 -4.80
CA ASP A 231 7.57 9.82 -5.94
C ASP A 231 7.60 8.32 -6.28
N SER A 232 8.24 7.49 -5.45
CA SER A 232 8.39 6.08 -5.77
C SER A 232 7.25 5.24 -5.21
N ALA A 233 6.75 4.27 -5.99
CA ALA A 233 5.88 3.18 -5.51
C ALA A 233 6.62 2.18 -4.59
N ARG A 234 7.75 2.60 -4.04
CA ARG A 234 8.72 1.81 -3.31
C ARG A 234 8.76 2.26 -1.88
N ILE A 235 8.67 1.32 -0.95
CA ILE A 235 8.60 1.57 0.48
C ILE A 235 9.68 0.79 1.22
N THR A 236 10.07 1.30 2.38
CA THR A 236 11.04 0.69 3.29
C THR A 236 10.70 1.05 4.74
N THR A 237 11.29 0.35 5.71
CA THR A 237 11.32 0.78 7.11
C THR A 237 12.15 2.05 7.24
N LYS A 238 11.79 2.94 8.16
CA LYS A 238 12.56 4.15 8.48
C LYS A 238 13.99 3.85 8.92
N VAL A 239 14.18 2.85 9.79
CA VAL A 239 15.52 2.37 10.21
C VAL A 239 16.38 1.99 9.00
N GLY A 240 15.78 1.27 8.04
CA GLY A 240 16.43 0.91 6.79
C GLY A 240 16.72 2.09 5.87
N HIS A 241 15.89 3.13 5.90
CA HIS A 241 16.05 4.37 5.11
C HIS A 241 17.19 5.25 5.65
N GLU A 242 17.25 5.42 6.97
CA GLU A 242 18.19 6.35 7.64
C GLU A 242 19.61 5.78 7.81
N LYS A 243 19.81 4.48 7.56
CA LYS A 243 21.12 3.83 7.72
C LYS A 243 22.21 4.42 6.83
N THR A 244 23.20 5.04 7.47
CA THR A 244 24.45 5.51 6.87
C THR A 244 25.52 4.40 6.91
N GLY A 245 26.22 4.16 5.79
CA GLY A 245 27.33 3.17 5.67
C GLY A 245 27.08 1.97 4.76
N PRO A 246 28.10 1.12 4.53
CA PRO A 246 28.00 -0.10 3.71
C PRO A 246 26.98 -1.06 4.31
N ARG A 247 26.10 -1.57 3.46
CA ARG A 247 24.93 -2.36 3.84
C ARG A 247 25.29 -3.84 3.79
N ASP A 248 25.14 -4.56 4.90
CA ASP A 248 25.19 -6.03 4.90
C ASP A 248 23.96 -6.57 4.15
N LEU A 249 24.20 -7.28 3.04
CA LEU A 249 23.18 -7.83 2.15
C LEU A 249 22.84 -9.28 2.47
N THR A 250 23.62 -9.95 3.34
CA THR A 250 23.51 -11.40 3.56
C THR A 250 22.23 -11.78 4.30
N LYS A 251 21.87 -11.04 5.36
CA LYS A 251 20.67 -11.29 6.19
C LYS A 251 19.34 -11.05 5.45
N CYS A 252 19.32 -10.12 4.48
CA CYS A 252 18.12 -9.80 3.68
C CYS A 252 17.81 -10.84 2.58
N ASN A 253 18.72 -11.78 2.30
CA ASN A 253 18.55 -12.74 1.22
C ASN A 253 17.80 -14.01 1.65
N VAL A 254 17.61 -14.26 2.96
CA VAL A 254 16.97 -15.49 3.47
C VAL A 254 15.59 -15.68 2.86
N LEU A 255 14.75 -14.65 2.92
CA LEU A 255 13.40 -14.67 2.35
C LEU A 255 13.36 -14.72 0.80
N ARG A 256 14.52 -14.56 0.14
CA ARG A 256 14.69 -14.66 -1.32
C ARG A 256 15.24 -16.01 -1.76
N THR A 257 15.64 -16.88 -0.83
CA THR A 257 16.27 -18.15 -1.15
C THR A 257 15.29 -19.08 -1.84
N CYS A 258 14.11 -19.30 -1.24
CA CYS A 258 13.09 -20.19 -1.75
C CYS A 258 11.72 -19.90 -1.15
N LYS A 259 10.66 -20.42 -1.79
CA LYS A 259 9.28 -20.26 -1.33
C LYS A 259 9.04 -20.84 0.07
N ALA A 260 9.67 -21.97 0.40
CA ALA A 260 9.50 -22.60 1.70
C ALA A 260 10.05 -21.74 2.85
N VAL A 261 11.31 -21.28 2.73
CA VAL A 261 11.89 -20.31 3.67
C VAL A 261 11.06 -19.03 3.72
N HIS A 262 10.64 -18.51 2.56
CA HIS A 262 9.81 -17.30 2.50
C HIS A 262 8.55 -17.44 3.34
N ASN A 263 7.79 -18.52 3.18
CA ASN A 263 6.53 -18.74 3.88
C ASN A 263 6.74 -18.91 5.39
N GLU A 264 7.72 -19.73 5.81
CA GLU A 264 7.96 -19.99 7.24
C GLU A 264 8.49 -18.77 8.00
N ALA A 265 9.34 -17.97 7.35
CA ALA A 265 9.95 -16.80 7.96
C ALA A 265 9.04 -15.57 7.93
N LEU A 266 7.95 -15.60 7.13
CA LEU A 266 7.05 -14.46 7.00
C LEU A 266 6.29 -14.18 8.29
N ASP A 267 5.80 -15.22 8.95
CA ASP A 267 5.06 -15.12 10.21
C ASP A 267 5.87 -14.37 11.28
N LEU A 268 7.18 -14.64 11.35
CA LEU A 268 8.08 -13.97 12.31
C LEU A 268 8.20 -12.46 12.07
N LEU A 269 8.07 -12.00 10.82
CA LEU A 269 8.20 -10.57 10.49
C LEU A 269 6.96 -9.77 10.82
N TYR A 270 5.76 -10.35 10.73
CA TYR A 270 4.49 -9.64 10.95
C TYR A 270 3.92 -9.88 12.34
N HIS A 271 4.53 -10.77 13.13
CA HIS A 271 4.08 -11.07 14.48
C HIS A 271 4.27 -9.87 15.43
N ASN A 272 3.19 -9.44 16.07
CA ASN A 272 3.17 -8.49 17.19
C ASN A 272 3.81 -7.11 16.93
N ILE A 273 3.81 -6.63 15.69
CA ILE A 273 4.31 -5.30 15.33
C ILE A 273 3.15 -4.40 14.92
N THR A 274 3.21 -3.14 15.36
CA THR A 274 2.36 -2.07 14.84
C THR A 274 3.10 -1.36 13.72
N TYR A 275 2.58 -1.42 12.50
CA TYR A 275 3.18 -0.68 11.38
C TYR A 275 2.60 0.72 11.30
N ARG A 276 3.48 1.73 11.35
CA ARG A 276 3.08 3.14 11.28
C ARG A 276 3.33 3.71 9.89
N PHE A 277 2.30 4.36 9.33
CA PHE A 277 2.29 4.90 7.97
C PHE A 277 2.03 6.40 7.99
N ALA A 278 2.88 7.17 7.30
CA ALA A 278 2.70 8.62 7.19
C ALA A 278 1.54 9.02 6.27
N SER A 279 0.96 8.10 5.51
CA SER A 279 -0.22 8.31 4.66
C SER A 279 -0.91 6.98 4.32
N THR A 280 -2.19 7.02 3.96
CA THR A 280 -2.91 5.86 3.40
C THR A 280 -2.30 5.39 2.07
N LYS A 281 -1.73 6.27 1.24
CA LYS A 281 -0.93 5.88 0.06
C LYS A 281 0.22 4.92 0.43
N THR A 282 0.97 5.22 1.49
CA THR A 282 2.07 4.35 1.95
C THR A 282 1.53 3.02 2.48
N LEU A 283 0.41 3.05 3.20
CA LEU A 283 -0.29 1.83 3.65
C LEU A 283 -0.74 0.98 2.45
N TYR A 284 -1.36 1.57 1.43
CA TYR A 284 -1.79 0.85 0.23
C TYR A 284 -0.63 0.17 -0.48
N LEU A 285 0.47 0.90 -0.70
CA LEU A 285 1.69 0.34 -1.28
C LEU A 285 2.23 -0.83 -0.45
N PHE A 286 2.14 -0.73 0.88
CA PHE A 286 2.53 -1.80 1.78
C PHE A 286 1.61 -3.01 1.63
N LEU A 287 0.30 -2.84 1.69
CA LEU A 287 -0.68 -3.92 1.53
C LEU A 287 -0.55 -4.64 0.18
N ARG A 288 -0.21 -3.90 -0.89
CA ARG A 288 0.10 -4.47 -2.22
C ARG A 288 1.44 -5.23 -2.19
N HIS A 289 2.45 -4.70 -1.51
CA HIS A 289 3.78 -5.29 -1.47
C HIS A 289 3.84 -6.60 -0.67
N ILE A 290 3.14 -6.66 0.47
CA ILE A 290 3.12 -7.86 1.33
C ILE A 290 2.25 -8.99 0.77
N GLY A 291 1.43 -8.70 -0.25
CA GLY A 291 0.57 -9.68 -0.92
C GLY A 291 -0.55 -10.23 -0.03
N SER A 292 -1.29 -11.22 -0.53
CA SER A 292 -2.40 -11.85 0.20
C SER A 292 -1.95 -12.49 1.51
N HIS A 293 -0.85 -13.24 1.47
CA HIS A 293 -0.32 -13.94 2.64
C HIS A 293 0.11 -12.97 3.75
N GLY A 294 0.84 -11.89 3.44
CA GLY A 294 1.20 -10.89 4.44
C GLY A 294 -0.01 -10.15 5.01
N ARG A 295 -1.06 -9.91 4.21
CA ARG A 295 -2.31 -9.30 4.69
C ARG A 295 -3.04 -10.19 5.71
N GLN A 296 -2.96 -11.51 5.58
CA GLN A 296 -3.48 -12.48 6.55
C GLN A 296 -2.72 -12.53 7.88
N LEU A 297 -1.58 -11.83 7.98
CA LEU A 297 -0.73 -11.81 9.18
C LEU A 297 -0.70 -10.44 9.84
N LEU A 298 -1.20 -9.42 9.16
CA LEU A 298 -1.24 -8.06 9.66
C LEU A 298 -2.26 -7.94 10.81
N LYS A 299 -1.78 -7.55 12.00
CA LYS A 299 -2.62 -7.44 13.22
C LYS A 299 -2.87 -6.01 13.70
N SER A 300 -1.91 -5.11 13.49
CA SER A 300 -1.95 -3.75 14.05
C SER A 300 -1.37 -2.73 13.08
N ILE A 301 -2.08 -1.62 12.87
CA ILE A 301 -1.62 -0.50 12.05
C ILE A 301 -1.83 0.84 12.75
N ASP A 302 -1.00 1.81 12.41
CA ASP A 302 -1.14 3.22 12.75
C ASP A 302 -1.05 4.05 11.46
N VAL A 303 -2.12 4.74 11.07
CA VAL A 303 -2.19 5.41 9.76
C VAL A 303 -2.68 6.85 9.88
N LEU A 304 -2.02 7.74 9.14
CA LEU A 304 -2.50 9.10 8.88
C LEU A 304 -3.45 9.07 7.68
N CYS A 305 -4.69 9.49 7.89
CA CYS A 305 -5.73 9.50 6.86
C CYS A 305 -6.04 10.94 6.42
N GLY A 306 -7.01 11.07 5.51
CA GLY A 306 -7.39 12.32 4.86
C GLY A 306 -6.70 12.52 3.51
N SER A 307 -6.31 11.44 2.83
CA SER A 307 -5.81 11.50 1.45
C SER A 307 -6.81 10.90 0.47
N ARG A 308 -6.59 11.10 -0.83
CA ARG A 308 -7.49 10.60 -1.86
C ARG A 308 -7.43 9.08 -2.01
N GLU A 309 -6.37 8.45 -1.50
CA GLU A 309 -6.16 7.01 -1.49
C GLU A 309 -6.92 6.31 -0.36
N ASP A 310 -7.57 7.02 0.56
CA ASP A 310 -8.27 6.43 1.71
C ASP A 310 -9.24 5.32 1.29
N ALA A 311 -10.10 5.58 0.29
CA ALA A 311 -11.11 4.63 -0.17
C ALA A 311 -10.48 3.30 -0.63
N ILE A 312 -9.59 3.35 -1.62
CA ILE A 312 -8.95 2.13 -2.14
C ILE A 312 -8.07 1.44 -1.09
N THR A 313 -7.40 2.22 -0.23
CA THR A 313 -6.53 1.69 0.84
C THR A 313 -7.34 0.90 1.83
N PHE A 314 -8.42 1.47 2.36
CA PHE A 314 -9.27 0.81 3.35
C PHE A 314 -10.05 -0.35 2.74
N SER A 315 -10.50 -0.23 1.49
CA SER A 315 -11.09 -1.35 0.76
C SER A 315 -10.13 -2.53 0.63
N LEU A 316 -8.84 -2.30 0.35
CA LEU A 316 -7.84 -3.38 0.38
C LEU A 316 -7.56 -3.87 1.81
N LEU A 317 -7.55 -2.98 2.80
CA LEU A 317 -7.32 -3.32 4.21
C LEU A 317 -8.41 -4.24 4.76
N THR A 318 -9.66 -4.18 4.28
CA THR A 318 -10.72 -5.15 4.66
C THR A 318 -10.34 -6.61 4.42
N THR A 319 -9.36 -6.87 3.54
CA THR A 319 -8.84 -8.22 3.26
C THR A 319 -7.83 -8.72 4.30
N CYS A 320 -7.51 -7.90 5.30
CA CYS A 320 -6.64 -8.28 6.41
C CYS A 320 -7.49 -8.87 7.55
N GLU A 321 -7.87 -10.13 7.42
CA GLU A 321 -8.83 -10.78 8.32
C GLU A 321 -8.39 -10.82 9.79
N THR A 322 -7.08 -10.85 10.02
CA THR A 322 -6.45 -10.86 11.34
C THR A 322 -6.20 -9.47 11.94
N LEU A 323 -6.57 -8.40 11.25
CA LEU A 323 -6.42 -7.05 11.76
C LEU A 323 -7.29 -6.89 13.01
N ARG A 324 -6.66 -6.59 14.15
CA ARG A 324 -7.33 -6.41 15.44
C ARG A 324 -7.25 -4.97 15.94
N ARG A 325 -6.17 -4.26 15.61
CA ARG A 325 -5.90 -2.93 16.15
C ARG A 325 -5.69 -1.91 15.05
N ILE A 326 -6.32 -0.75 15.20
CA ILE A 326 -6.08 0.41 14.35
C ILE A 326 -5.86 1.64 15.22
N ARG A 327 -4.81 2.40 14.91
CA ARG A 327 -4.64 3.78 15.36
C ARG A 327 -4.87 4.72 14.20
N ILE A 328 -5.83 5.61 14.36
CA ILE A 328 -6.25 6.56 13.33
C ILE A 328 -5.70 7.94 13.68
N ARG A 329 -4.92 8.52 12.78
CA ARG A 329 -4.46 9.92 12.87
C ARG A 329 -5.19 10.75 11.82
N LEU A 330 -5.89 11.78 12.28
CA LEU A 330 -6.73 12.63 11.43
C LEU A 330 -6.44 14.12 11.63
N PRO A 331 -5.74 14.76 10.66
CA PRO A 331 -5.34 16.15 10.77
C PRO A 331 -6.49 17.13 10.48
N ARG A 332 -7.65 16.61 10.08
CA ARG A 332 -8.88 17.34 9.76
C ARG A 332 -10.08 16.53 10.28
N PRO A 333 -11.18 17.18 10.70
CA PRO A 333 -12.39 16.45 11.08
C PRO A 333 -12.90 15.67 9.86
N MET A 334 -13.24 14.39 10.04
CA MET A 334 -13.66 13.51 8.95
C MET A 334 -15.13 13.12 8.98
N ILE A 335 -15.88 13.39 10.05
CA ILE A 335 -17.33 13.17 10.07
C ILE A 335 -18.01 14.37 9.41
N LEU A 336 -17.69 14.46 8.13
CA LEU A 336 -18.23 15.23 7.01
C LEU A 336 -18.79 16.60 7.35
N TRP A 337 -17.97 17.62 7.08
CA TRP A 337 -18.49 18.95 6.85
C TRP A 337 -19.39 18.96 5.59
N PRO A 338 -20.43 19.81 5.55
CA PRO A 338 -21.23 20.02 4.34
C PRO A 338 -20.34 20.34 3.13
N GLY A 339 -20.53 19.63 2.01
CA GLY A 339 -19.72 19.81 0.80
C GLY A 339 -18.37 19.09 0.82
N ALA A 340 -18.21 18.04 1.65
CA ALA A 340 -17.04 17.16 1.57
C ALA A 340 -16.89 16.58 0.14
N PRO A 341 -15.66 16.51 -0.39
CA PRO A 341 -15.45 15.93 -1.71
C PRO A 341 -15.71 14.42 -1.68
N ILE A 342 -16.18 13.87 -2.79
CA ILE A 342 -16.60 12.46 -2.92
C ILE A 342 -15.54 11.45 -2.46
N TRP A 343 -14.24 11.74 -2.66
CA TRP A 343 -13.16 10.86 -2.20
C TRP A 343 -13.05 10.77 -0.67
N SER A 344 -13.44 11.82 0.04
CA SER A 344 -13.45 11.82 1.51
C SER A 344 -14.63 11.02 2.03
N VAL A 345 -15.78 11.12 1.35
CA VAL A 345 -17.00 10.36 1.60
C VAL A 345 -16.73 8.88 1.38
N ASP A 346 -16.21 8.50 0.21
CA ASP A 346 -15.84 7.12 -0.12
C ASP A 346 -14.74 6.58 0.82
N GLY A 347 -13.77 7.42 1.20
CA GLY A 347 -12.73 7.07 2.18
C GLY A 347 -13.30 6.68 3.54
N MET A 348 -14.29 7.42 4.03
CA MET A 348 -14.99 7.10 5.27
C MET A 348 -15.93 5.92 5.14
N GLY A 349 -16.63 5.80 4.03
CA GLY A 349 -17.40 4.60 3.72
C GLY A 349 -16.51 3.35 3.81
N ALA A 350 -15.35 3.37 3.15
CA ALA A 350 -14.41 2.25 3.15
C ALA A 350 -13.79 1.98 4.53
N LEU A 351 -13.49 3.01 5.31
CA LEU A 351 -13.00 2.84 6.70
C LEU A 351 -14.05 2.14 7.56
N LEU A 352 -15.30 2.60 7.52
CA LEU A 352 -16.41 2.05 8.30
C LEU A 352 -16.76 0.60 7.92
N MET A 353 -16.34 0.14 6.74
CA MET A 353 -16.49 -1.26 6.30
C MET A 353 -15.52 -2.23 6.98
N LEU A 354 -14.47 -1.78 7.69
CA LEU A 354 -13.50 -2.71 8.31
C LEU A 354 -14.18 -3.61 9.35
N SER A 355 -14.85 -3.01 10.35
CA SER A 355 -15.57 -3.67 11.46
C SER A 355 -14.82 -4.83 12.18
N GLY A 356 -15.29 -5.23 13.36
CA GLY A 356 -14.75 -6.35 14.13
C GLY A 356 -13.33 -6.14 14.66
N LEU A 357 -12.89 -4.88 14.81
CA LEU A 357 -11.63 -4.54 15.45
C LEU A 357 -11.76 -4.65 16.97
N GLU A 358 -10.71 -5.14 17.63
CA GLU A 358 -10.63 -5.25 19.09
C GLU A 358 -10.25 -3.91 19.72
N GLU A 359 -9.37 -3.15 19.08
CA GLU A 359 -8.84 -1.90 19.61
C GLU A 359 -8.82 -0.80 18.55
N VAL A 360 -9.50 0.31 18.85
CA VAL A 360 -9.54 1.51 18.01
C VAL A 360 -9.08 2.68 18.86
N SER A 361 -7.94 3.25 18.49
CA SER A 361 -7.34 4.41 19.17
C SER A 361 -7.12 5.58 18.23
N PHE A 362 -7.04 6.78 18.79
CA PHE A 362 -6.82 8.00 18.04
C PHE A 362 -5.46 8.62 18.38
N GLY A 363 -4.70 8.97 17.34
CA GLY A 363 -3.32 9.44 17.47
C GLY A 363 -3.14 10.92 17.17
N ASN A 364 -2.06 11.49 17.68
CA ASN A 364 -1.62 12.84 17.33
C ASN A 364 -1.10 12.87 15.88
N CYS A 365 -1.50 13.90 15.13
CA CYS A 365 -1.10 14.09 13.73
C CYS A 365 0.30 14.69 13.54
N GLY A 366 1.00 14.98 14.63
CA GLY A 366 2.29 15.63 14.67
C GLY A 366 2.17 17.14 14.94
N PRO A 367 3.31 17.82 15.20
CA PRO A 367 3.33 19.21 15.66
C PRO A 367 2.78 20.23 14.65
N LYS A 368 2.70 19.84 13.37
CA LYS A 368 2.24 20.70 12.27
C LYS A 368 0.73 20.67 12.06
N PHE A 369 0.02 19.74 12.71
CA PHE A 369 -1.40 19.53 12.49
C PHE A 369 -2.15 19.57 13.81
N LYS A 370 -3.24 20.35 13.84
CA LYS A 370 -4.15 20.32 14.98
C LYS A 370 -4.78 18.92 15.05
N THR A 371 -4.79 18.33 16.24
CA THR A 371 -5.43 17.03 16.44
C THR A 371 -6.95 17.24 16.38
N CYS A 372 -7.56 16.77 15.29
CA CYS A 372 -8.99 16.95 15.06
C CYS A 372 -9.82 15.84 15.69
N MET A 373 -9.21 14.70 16.02
CA MET A 373 -9.86 13.64 16.78
C MET A 373 -9.04 13.26 18.01
N ASP A 374 -9.68 13.35 19.15
CA ASP A 374 -9.22 12.86 20.44
C ASP A 374 -10.31 11.94 21.00
N GLU A 375 -9.97 11.22 22.07
CA GLU A 375 -10.83 10.24 22.72
C GLU A 375 -12.17 10.83 23.20
N ASP A 376 -12.20 12.14 23.47
CA ASP A 376 -13.34 12.84 24.09
C ASP A 376 -14.33 13.42 23.07
N LYS A 377 -14.02 13.34 21.77
CA LYS A 377 -14.89 13.87 20.70
C LYS A 377 -15.98 12.89 20.28
N SER A 378 -17.15 13.45 19.93
CA SER A 378 -18.29 12.72 19.36
C SER A 378 -17.90 11.84 18.18
N ASP A 379 -17.02 12.36 17.32
CA ASP A 379 -16.62 11.67 16.09
C ASP A 379 -15.79 10.43 16.37
N ALA A 380 -14.89 10.52 17.36
CA ALA A 380 -14.10 9.40 17.82
C ALA A 380 -14.99 8.30 18.40
N ALA A 381 -16.04 8.65 19.13
CA ALA A 381 -17.01 7.71 19.67
C ALA A 381 -17.78 6.97 18.56
N VAL A 382 -18.23 7.68 17.52
CA VAL A 382 -18.91 7.08 16.36
C VAL A 382 -17.98 6.12 15.63
N LEU A 383 -16.77 6.55 15.28
CA LEU A 383 -15.79 5.71 14.58
C LEU A 383 -15.43 4.48 15.41
N ARG A 384 -15.19 4.64 16.70
CA ARG A 384 -14.92 3.51 17.60
C ARG A 384 -16.07 2.51 17.56
N ARG A 385 -17.30 2.97 17.79
CA ARG A 385 -18.50 2.13 17.80
C ARG A 385 -18.64 1.33 16.51
N GLU A 386 -18.51 1.97 15.35
CA GLU A 386 -18.69 1.29 14.06
C GLU A 386 -17.53 0.35 13.72
N LEU A 387 -16.30 0.69 14.10
CA LEU A 387 -15.12 -0.12 13.83
C LEU A 387 -14.99 -1.32 14.78
N THR A 388 -15.47 -1.22 16.03
CA THR A 388 -15.52 -2.34 16.98
C THR A 388 -16.78 -3.18 16.87
N ARG A 389 -17.77 -2.73 16.09
CA ARG A 389 -18.99 -3.48 15.80
C ARG A 389 -18.64 -4.89 15.28
N PRO A 390 -19.30 -5.96 15.74
CA PRO A 390 -19.16 -7.31 15.19
C PRO A 390 -19.19 -7.34 13.66
N LYS A 391 -18.35 -8.19 13.05
CA LYS A 391 -18.44 -8.48 11.62
C LYS A 391 -19.86 -8.97 11.31
N ASP A 392 -20.39 -8.58 10.16
CA ASP A 392 -21.74 -8.93 9.66
C ASP A 392 -22.93 -8.22 10.33
N GLU A 393 -22.74 -7.49 11.43
CA GLU A 393 -23.81 -6.62 11.92
C GLU A 393 -24.03 -5.44 10.93
N PRO A 394 -25.27 -4.96 10.70
CA PRO A 394 -25.47 -3.78 9.88
C PRO A 394 -24.82 -2.55 10.53
N SER A 395 -24.23 -1.68 9.71
CA SER A 395 -23.79 -0.37 10.20
C SER A 395 -25.00 0.46 10.63
N ARG A 396 -24.86 1.17 11.75
CA ARG A 396 -25.90 2.11 12.23
C ARG A 396 -25.81 3.46 11.53
N VAL A 397 -24.77 3.64 10.73
CA VAL A 397 -24.50 4.85 9.99
C VAL A 397 -25.01 4.69 8.57
N THR A 398 -25.83 5.65 8.14
CA THR A 398 -26.36 5.70 6.77
C THR A 398 -25.83 6.92 6.04
N TRP A 399 -25.77 6.82 4.71
CA TRP A 399 -25.31 7.91 3.85
C TRP A 399 -26.52 8.54 3.18
N VAL A 400 -26.76 9.82 3.44
CA VAL A 400 -27.84 10.59 2.81
C VAL A 400 -27.22 11.81 2.13
N ASN A 401 -27.34 11.92 0.80
CA ASN A 401 -26.80 13.05 0.03
C ASN A 401 -25.31 13.35 0.32
N ASN A 402 -24.47 12.31 0.39
CA ASN A 402 -23.04 12.40 0.75
C ASN A 402 -22.77 12.95 2.16
N GLN A 403 -23.77 12.95 3.04
CA GLN A 403 -23.65 13.27 4.45
C GLN A 403 -23.86 12.03 5.30
N LEU A 404 -23.13 11.99 6.41
CA LEU A 404 -23.19 10.91 7.38
C LEU A 404 -24.41 11.16 8.28
N ASN A 405 -25.35 10.23 8.28
CA ASN A 405 -26.49 10.23 9.18
C ASN A 405 -26.24 9.14 10.25
N VAL A 406 -26.10 9.56 11.51
CA VAL A 406 -25.56 8.76 12.64
C VAL A 406 -26.65 8.38 13.63
#